data_AF-A0A7Y5CWG6-F1
#
_entry.id   AF-A0A7Y5CWG6-F1
#
_cell.length_a   1.000
_cell.length_b   1.000
_cell.length_c   1.000
_cell.angle_alpha   90.00
_cell.angle_beta   90.00
_cell.angle_gamma   90.00
#
_symmetry.space_group_name_H-M   'P 1'
#
loop_
_entity.id
_entity.type
_entity.pdbx_description
1 polymer ?
#
loop_
_entity_poly.entity_id
_entity_poly.type
_entity_poly.pdbx_seq_one_letter_code
_entity_poly.pdbx_strand_id
1 'polypeptide(L)'
;MSTRPRVNSLKLAMQGMQMAESDQMPMTAAVPAVSAASVRPPSRQGKRVVSAYLEATAAKQLRLLSAESDRSTQSLVEEALNDLFRKYGKSALC
;
A
#
# COMPACT_ATOMS: atom_id res chain seq x y z
N MET A 1 42.98 43.34 -17.30
CA MET A 1 41.64 42.71 -17.27
C MET A 1 41.77 41.34 -16.61
N SER A 2 41.56 41.23 -15.28
CA SER A 2 41.71 39.97 -14.55
C SER A 2 40.42 39.65 -13.81
N THR A 3 39.69 38.66 -14.30
CA THR A 3 38.42 38.18 -13.75
C THR A 3 38.68 37.06 -12.74
N ARG A 4 38.27 37.25 -11.49
CA ARG A 4 38.30 36.19 -10.47
C ARG A 4 37.22 35.15 -10.79
N PRO A 5 37.51 33.84 -10.75
CA PRO A 5 36.50 32.82 -11.02
C PRO A 5 35.45 32.83 -9.90
N ARG A 6 34.16 32.93 -10.26
CA ARG A 6 33.05 32.71 -9.32
C ARG A 6 32.99 31.22 -8.98
N VAL A 7 33.53 30.85 -7.82
CA VAL A 7 33.30 29.52 -7.25
C VAL A 7 31.87 29.45 -6.71
N ASN A 8 31.13 28.42 -7.13
CA ASN A 8 29.71 28.23 -6.78
C ASN A 8 29.63 27.41 -5.48
N SER A 9 29.17 28.05 -4.40
CA SER A 9 29.13 27.49 -3.02
C SER A 9 28.35 26.17 -2.93
N LEU A 10 27.36 25.99 -3.80
CA LEU A 10 26.52 24.79 -3.87
C LEU A 10 27.30 23.56 -4.35
N LYS A 11 28.27 23.74 -5.26
CA LYS A 11 29.14 22.64 -5.73
C LYS A 11 30.12 22.19 -4.66
N LEU A 12 30.57 23.13 -3.82
CA LEU A 12 31.47 22.83 -2.70
C LEU A 12 30.74 22.06 -1.58
N ALA A 13 29.45 22.35 -1.36
CA ALA A 13 28.61 21.64 -0.40
C ALA A 13 28.28 20.20 -0.84
N MET A 14 27.95 19.98 -2.13
CA MET A 14 27.66 18.61 -2.62
C MET A 14 28.89 17.70 -2.56
N GLN A 15 30.08 18.26 -2.79
CA GLN A 15 31.31 17.47 -2.78
C GLN A 15 31.71 17.01 -1.36
N GLY A 16 31.27 17.73 -0.32
CA GLY A 16 31.44 17.31 1.08
C GLY A 16 30.52 16.17 1.52
N MET A 17 29.33 16.04 0.92
CA MET A 17 28.40 14.93 1.22
C MET A 17 28.79 13.62 0.52
N GLN A 18 29.48 13.67 -0.61
CA GLN A 18 29.87 12.47 -1.36
C GLN A 18 31.00 11.64 -0.71
N MET A 19 31.74 12.19 0.28
CA MET A 19 32.82 11.48 0.98
C MET A 19 32.40 10.84 2.31
N ALA A 20 31.15 11.03 2.75
CA ALA A 20 30.63 10.43 3.99
C ALA A 20 29.87 9.11 3.75
N GLU A 21 29.83 8.61 2.52
CA GLU A 21 29.06 7.43 2.12
C GLU A 21 29.95 6.34 1.51
N SER A 22 31.07 6.03 2.17
CA SER A 22 31.85 4.84 1.85
C SER A 22 32.55 4.26 3.07
N ASP A 23 31.83 4.13 4.18
CA ASP A 23 32.20 3.17 5.23
C ASP A 23 30.99 2.76 6.07
N GLN A 24 30.17 1.83 5.55
CA GLN A 24 29.35 0.99 6.41
C GLN A 24 29.46 -0.46 5.94
N MET A 25 30.25 -1.21 6.69
CA MET A 25 30.32 -2.66 6.67
C MET A 25 28.92 -3.30 6.85
N PRO A 26 28.65 -4.48 6.26
CA PRO A 26 27.42 -5.20 6.53
C PRO A 26 27.51 -5.84 7.92
N MET A 27 26.96 -5.18 8.95
CA MET A 27 26.56 -5.89 10.15
C MET A 27 25.27 -6.65 9.86
N THR A 28 25.41 -7.94 9.61
CA THR A 28 24.32 -8.93 9.68
C THR A 28 23.88 -9.06 11.14
N ALA A 29 23.20 -8.05 11.68
CA ALA A 29 22.48 -8.17 12.92
C ALA A 29 21.18 -8.92 12.61
N ALA A 30 21.19 -10.23 12.82
CA ALA A 30 19.99 -11.03 12.82
C ALA A 30 19.05 -10.50 13.92
N VAL A 31 18.08 -9.67 13.53
CA VAL A 31 16.94 -9.35 14.36
C VAL A 31 16.21 -10.66 14.66
N PRO A 32 16.00 -11.04 15.93
CA PRO A 32 15.13 -12.17 16.23
C PRO A 32 13.75 -11.79 15.71
N ALA A 33 13.30 -12.48 14.67
CA ALA A 33 11.94 -12.38 14.19
C ALA A 33 11.03 -12.93 15.29
N VAL A 34 10.67 -12.08 16.24
CA VAL A 34 9.55 -12.32 17.12
C VAL A 34 8.36 -12.38 16.16
N SER A 35 7.92 -13.60 15.86
CA SER A 35 6.64 -13.85 15.23
C SER A 35 5.59 -13.39 16.22
N ALA A 36 5.36 -12.08 16.24
CA ALA A 36 4.22 -11.50 16.91
C ALA A 36 3.02 -12.20 16.30
N ALA A 37 2.43 -13.13 17.06
CA ALA A 37 1.17 -13.75 16.72
C ALA A 37 0.21 -12.58 16.55
N SER A 38 -0.01 -12.22 15.27
CA SER A 38 -0.80 -11.07 14.88
C SER A 38 -2.19 -11.31 15.44
N VAL A 39 -2.51 -10.67 16.57
CA VAL A 39 -3.84 -10.69 17.16
C VAL A 39 -4.76 -10.17 16.08
N ARG A 40 -5.52 -11.09 15.48
CA ARG A 40 -6.34 -10.78 14.33
C ARG A 40 -7.31 -9.66 14.75
N PRO A 41 -7.35 -8.53 14.01
CA PRO A 41 -8.23 -7.42 14.36
C PRO A 41 -9.66 -7.91 14.59
N PRO A 42 -10.38 -7.38 15.60
CA PRO A 42 -11.74 -7.82 15.92
C PRO A 42 -12.67 -7.76 14.69
N SER A 43 -12.48 -6.79 13.80
CA SER A 43 -13.22 -6.65 12.54
C SER A 43 -13.04 -7.81 11.55
N ARG A 44 -12.02 -8.65 11.73
CA ARG A 44 -11.69 -9.80 10.87
C ARG A 44 -11.98 -11.14 11.54
N GLN A 45 -12.46 -11.16 12.78
CA GLN A 45 -12.88 -12.40 13.44
C GLN A 45 -14.12 -12.96 12.74
N GLY A 46 -14.16 -14.27 12.51
CA GLY A 46 -15.24 -14.94 11.76
C GLY A 46 -15.25 -14.70 10.24
N LYS A 47 -14.61 -13.64 9.74
CA LYS A 47 -14.57 -13.31 8.30
C LYS A 47 -13.41 -14.00 7.57
N ARG A 48 -13.63 -14.35 6.31
CA ARG A 48 -12.61 -14.90 5.39
C ARG A 48 -12.40 -13.96 4.22
N VAL A 49 -11.16 -13.84 3.75
CA VAL A 49 -10.83 -12.98 2.61
C VAL A 49 -11.08 -13.77 1.33
N VAL A 50 -11.82 -13.17 0.41
CA VAL A 50 -11.97 -13.64 -0.97
C VAL A 50 -11.33 -12.59 -1.87
N SER A 51 -10.31 -12.97 -2.63
CA SER A 51 -9.58 -12.06 -3.52
C SER A 51 -9.73 -12.49 -4.97
N ALA A 52 -10.01 -11.54 -5.85
CA ALA A 52 -10.03 -11.73 -7.29
C ALA A 52 -9.14 -10.68 -7.96
N TYR A 53 -8.47 -11.08 -9.05
CA TYR A 53 -7.75 -10.14 -9.89
C TYR A 53 -8.75 -9.45 -10.82
N LEU A 54 -8.74 -8.12 -10.78
CA LEU A 54 -9.58 -7.27 -11.61
C LEU A 54 -8.69 -6.39 -12.49
N GLU A 55 -9.23 -5.99 -13.63
CA GLU A 55 -8.59 -5.00 -14.49
C GLU A 55 -8.59 -3.62 -13.77
N ALA A 56 -7.61 -2.78 -14.09
CA ALA A 56 -7.36 -1.55 -13.35
C ALA A 56 -8.51 -0.55 -13.45
N THR A 57 -9.24 -0.49 -14.58
CA THR A 57 -10.42 0.37 -14.72
C THR A 57 -11.57 -0.11 -13.83
N ALA A 58 -11.81 -1.42 -13.75
CA ALA A 58 -12.85 -1.98 -12.88
C ALA A 58 -12.58 -1.66 -11.40
N ALA A 59 -11.32 -1.76 -10.96
CA ALA A 59 -10.94 -1.40 -9.59
C ALA A 59 -11.14 0.10 -9.30
N LYS A 60 -10.89 0.97 -10.29
CA LYS A 60 -11.14 2.42 -10.17
C LYS A 60 -12.63 2.73 -10.11
N GLN A 61 -13.45 2.11 -10.97
CA GLN A 61 -14.89 2.29 -10.98
C GLN A 61 -15.53 1.87 -9.64
N LEU A 62 -15.08 0.74 -9.07
CA LEU A 62 -15.58 0.29 -7.77
C LEU A 62 -15.27 1.32 -6.67
N ARG A 63 -14.05 1.90 -6.68
CA ARG A 63 -13.67 2.95 -5.73
C ARG A 63 -14.46 4.24 -5.93
N LEU A 64 -14.70 4.64 -7.18
CA LEU A 64 -15.53 5.80 -7.49
C LEU A 64 -16.94 5.61 -6.93
N LEU A 65 -17.55 4.45 -7.20
CA LEU A 65 -18.90 4.11 -6.71
C LEU A 65 -18.98 4.12 -5.18
N SER A 66 -17.93 3.64 -4.50
CA SER A 66 -17.85 3.68 -3.04
C SER A 66 -17.81 5.11 -2.49
N ALA A 67 -17.13 6.02 -3.19
CA ALA A 67 -17.08 7.43 -2.82
C ALA A 67 -18.40 8.17 -3.13
N GLU A 68 -19.04 7.88 -4.27
CA GLU A 68 -20.32 8.48 -4.65
C GLU A 68 -21.48 8.06 -3.75
N SER A 69 -21.43 6.83 -3.24
CA SER A 69 -22.52 6.24 -2.44
C SER A 69 -22.31 6.35 -0.94
N ASP A 70 -21.21 6.96 -0.48
CA ASP A 70 -20.78 6.98 0.94
C ASP A 70 -20.79 5.58 1.60
N ARG A 71 -20.44 4.55 0.83
CA ARG A 71 -20.43 3.15 1.28
C ARG A 71 -19.03 2.58 1.29
N SER A 72 -18.78 1.64 2.19
CA SER A 72 -17.53 0.88 2.16
C SER A 72 -17.45 -0.02 0.93
N THR A 73 -16.23 -0.18 0.38
CA THR A 73 -15.95 -1.18 -0.68
C THR A 73 -16.41 -2.58 -0.29
N GLN A 74 -16.29 -2.95 0.98
CA GLN A 74 -16.77 -4.26 1.48
C GLN A 74 -18.29 -4.43 1.28
N SER A 75 -19.08 -3.42 1.65
CA SER A 75 -20.54 -3.48 1.53
C SER A 75 -21.00 -3.61 0.07
N LEU A 76 -20.34 -2.90 -0.87
CA LEU A 76 -20.63 -3.03 -2.29
C LEU A 76 -20.31 -4.42 -2.84
N VAL A 77 -19.21 -5.03 -2.38
CA VAL A 77 -18.85 -6.40 -2.78
C VAL A 77 -19.82 -7.41 -2.19
N GLU A 78 -20.26 -7.24 -0.94
CA GLU A 78 -21.30 -8.08 -0.31
C GLU A 78 -22.63 -8.00 -1.08
N GLU A 79 -23.03 -6.80 -1.50
CA GLU A 79 -24.22 -6.58 -2.35
C GLU A 79 -24.09 -7.29 -3.71
N ALA A 80 -22.96 -7.10 -4.40
CA ALA A 80 -22.70 -7.74 -5.69
C ALA A 80 -22.69 -9.28 -5.60
N LEU A 81 -22.13 -9.84 -4.52
CA LEU A 81 -22.15 -11.28 -4.25
C LEU A 81 -23.56 -11.78 -3.95
N ASN A 82 -24.36 -11.00 -3.24
CA ASN A 82 -25.76 -11.34 -2.97
C ASN A 82 -26.58 -11.43 -4.25
N ASP A 83 -26.42 -10.46 -5.15
CA ASP A 83 -27.09 -10.49 -6.44
C ASP A 83 -26.60 -11.63 -7.33
N LEU A 84 -25.31 -11.97 -7.25
CA LEU A 84 -24.76 -13.15 -7.91
C LEU A 84 -25.41 -14.42 -7.34
N PHE A 85 -25.47 -14.60 -6.03
CA PHE A 85 -26.07 -15.78 -5.41
C PHE A 85 -27.56 -15.92 -5.72
N ARG A 86 -28.31 -14.82 -5.71
CA ARG A 86 -29.72 -14.80 -6.13
C ARG A 86 -29.90 -15.27 -7.57
N LYS A 87 -29.03 -14.84 -8.50
CA LYS A 87 -29.06 -15.30 -9.90
C LYS A 87 -28.85 -16.81 -10.04
N TYR A 88 -28.07 -17.42 -9.13
CA TYR A 88 -27.82 -18.87 -9.11
C TYR A 88 -28.72 -19.64 -8.13
N GLY A 89 -29.79 -19.02 -7.60
CA GLY A 89 -30.71 -19.67 -6.66
C GLY A 89 -30.09 -20.05 -5.31
N LYS A 90 -28.96 -19.42 -4.94
CA LYS A 90 -28.29 -19.61 -3.65
C LYS A 90 -28.82 -18.60 -2.63
N SER A 91 -28.69 -18.93 -1.34
CA SER A 91 -28.99 -18.04 -0.24
C SER A 91 -28.08 -16.80 -0.27
N ALA A 92 -28.66 -15.63 -0.02
CA ALA A 92 -27.90 -14.39 0.15
C ALA A 92 -27.03 -14.46 1.41
N LEU A 93 -25.91 -13.74 1.40
CA LEU A 93 -25.11 -13.41 2.58
C LEU A 93 -25.99 -12.51 3.47
N CYS A 94 -26.38 -13.05 4.63
CA CYS A 94 -27.09 -12.33 5.68
C CYS A 94 -26.20 -11.31 6.38
#